data_AF-A0A920IZH5-F1
#
_entry.id   AF-A0A920IZH5-F1
#
_cell.length_a   1.000
_cell.length_b   1.000
_cell.length_c   1.000
_cell.angle_alpha   90.00
_cell.angle_beta   90.00
_cell.angle_gamma   90.00
#
_symmetry.space_group_name_H-M   'P 1'
#
loop_
_entity.id
_entity.type
_entity.pdbx_description
1 polymer ?
#
loop_
_entity_poly.entity_id
_entity_poly.type
_entity_poly.pdbx_seq_one_letter_code
_entity_poly.pdbx_strand_id
1 'polypeptide(L)' 'MNASQIVVSDKTGSITATFFNMSFLIRKFKVGSKIALAGSVKKFRNSLQFNNPIMKFLQII' A
#
# COMPACT_ATOMS: atom_id res chain seq x y z
N MET A 1 17.48 -4.28 -3.35
CA MET A 1 16.51 -3.44 -2.62
C MET A 1 15.24 -4.25 -2.44
N ASN A 2 14.73 -4.40 -1.22
CA ASN A 2 13.49 -5.13 -0.97
C ASN A 2 12.32 -4.17 -1.07
N ALA A 3 11.38 -4.47 -1.95
CA ALA A 3 10.14 -3.72 -2.14
C ALA A 3 8.96 -4.61 -1.77
N SER A 4 8.16 -4.15 -0.83
CA SER A 4 6.93 -4.81 -0.39
C SER A 4 5.76 -4.11 -1.04
N GLN A 5 4.89 -4.85 -1.71
CA GLN A 5 3.73 -4.29 -2.40
C GLN A 5 2.44 -4.78 -1.76
N ILE A 6 1.48 -3.87 -1.64
CA ILE A 6 0.09 -4.19 -1.33
C ILE A 6 -0.82 -3.58 -2.38
N VAL A 7 -1.94 -4.24 -2.62
CA VAL A 7 -3.04 -3.67 -3.40
C VAL A 7 -4.09 -3.20 -2.40
N VAL A 8 -4.49 -1.94 -2.54
CA VAL A 8 -5.58 -1.36 -1.76
C VAL A 8 -6.73 -1.09 -2.69
N SER A 9 -7.90 -1.58 -2.32
CA SER A 9 -9.12 -1.44 -3.09
C SER A 9 -10.18 -0.75 -2.25
N ASP A 10 -10.97 0.10 -2.89
CA ASP A 10 -12.18 0.69 -2.34
C ASP A 10 -13.34 0.54 -3.33
N LYS A 11 -14.44 1.27 -3.14
CA LYS A 11 -15.61 1.21 -4.03
C LYS A 11 -15.35 1.82 -5.43
N THR A 12 -14.26 2.56 -5.60
CA THR A 12 -13.95 3.31 -6.83
C THR A 12 -12.90 2.62 -7.70
N GLY A 13 -12.06 1.78 -7.09
CA GLY A 13 -11.06 1.02 -7.83
C GLY A 13 -9.99 0.43 -6.92
N SER A 14 -8.81 0.21 -7.50
CA SER A 14 -7.66 -0.37 -6.80
C SER A 14 -6.39 0.37 -7.17
N ILE A 15 -5.47 0.48 -6.21
CA ILE A 15 -4.15 1.09 -6.41
C ILE A 15 -3.08 0.30 -5.68
N THR A 16 -1.90 0.23 -6.29
CA THR A 16 -0.73 -0.42 -5.69
C THR A 16 0.02 0.56 -4.80
N ALA A 17 0.36 0.15 -3.59
CA ALA A 17 1.30 0.85 -2.73
C ALA A 17 2.59 0.03 -2.59
N THR A 18 3.72 0.64 -2.93
CA THR A 18 5.04 0.02 -2.83
C THR A 18 5.81 0.65 -1.67
N PHE A 19 6.24 -0.16 -0.72
CA PHE A 19 7.06 0.22 0.43
C PHE A 19 8.48 -0.31 0.26
N PHE A 20 9.47 0.57 0.40
CA PHE A 20 10.87 0.22 0.21
C PHE A 20 11.54 0.00 1.56
N ASN A 21 12.29 -1.10 1.71
CA ASN A 21 13.00 -1.46 2.94
C ASN A 21 12.11 -1.65 4.18
N MET A 22 10.79 -1.85 4.01
CA MET A 22 9.83 -2.05 5.10
C MET A 22 9.24 -3.47 5.09
N SER A 23 10.09 -4.49 4.98
CA SER A 23 9.68 -5.90 4.93
C SER A 23 8.91 -6.38 6.17
N PHE A 24 9.05 -5.70 7.31
CA PHE A 24 8.27 -5.98 8.53
C PHE A 24 6.78 -5.64 8.39
N LEU A 25 6.41 -4.70 7.49
CA LEU A 25 5.02 -4.32 7.27
C LEU A 25 4.22 -5.46 6.64
N ILE A 26 4.83 -6.28 5.76
CA ILE A 26 4.18 -7.47 5.16
C ILE A 26 3.61 -8.38 6.23
N ARG A 27 4.36 -8.62 7.31
CA ARG A 27 3.91 -9.51 8.40
C ARG A 27 2.69 -8.98 9.15
N LYS A 28 2.45 -7.66 9.09
CA LYS A 28 1.30 -7.00 9.73
C LYS A 28 0.11 -6.84 8.77
N PHE A 29 0.33 -6.97 7.47
CA PHE A 29 -0.73 -6.93 6.48
C PHE A 29 -1.52 -8.22 6.45
N LYS A 30 -2.68 -8.22 7.10
CA LYS A 30 -3.71 -9.24 6.85
C LYS A 30 -4.64 -8.76 5.76
N VAL A 31 -4.85 -9.60 4.74
CA VAL A 31 -5.84 -9.36 3.68
C VAL A 31 -7.23 -9.14 4.32
N GLY A 32 -7.87 -8.03 4.00
CA GLY A 32 -9.15 -7.61 4.59
C GLY A 32 -9.03 -6.55 5.69
N SER A 33 -7.82 -6.22 6.15
CA SER A 33 -7.59 -5.09 7.06
C SER A 33 -7.94 -3.76 6.38
N LYS A 34 -8.51 -2.82 7.14
CA LYS A 34 -8.75 -1.46 6.64
C LYS A 34 -7.57 -0.59 6.99
N ILE A 35 -7.06 0.13 6.00
CA ILE A 35 -5.91 1.01 6.14
C ILE A 35 -6.18 2.37 5.49
N ALA A 36 -5.48 3.39 5.99
CA ALA A 36 -5.37 4.70 5.34
C ALA A 36 -3.95 4.85 4.77
N LEU A 37 -3.86 5.36 3.55
CA LEU A 37 -2.61 5.68 2.88
C LEU A 37 -2.54 7.18 2.58
N ALA A 38 -1.36 7.76 2.79
CA ALA A 38 -1.08 9.14 2.43
C ALA A 38 0.30 9.24 1.78
N GLY A 39 0.39 9.89 0.63
CA GLY A 39 1.64 10.06 -0.09
C GLY A 39 1.46 10.49 -1.54
N SER A 40 2.58 10.60 -2.26
CA SER A 40 2.57 10.93 -3.68
C SER A 40 2.16 9.73 -4.51
N VAL A 41 1.16 9.94 -5.37
CA VAL A 41 0.81 9.00 -6.44
C VAL A 41 1.66 9.33 -7.67
N LYS A 42 2.35 8.33 -8.20
CA LYS A 42 3.16 8.44 -9.42
C LYS A 42 2.73 7.38 -10.42
N LYS A 43 2.96 7.66 -11.70
CA LYS A 43 2.74 6.69 -12.77
C LYS A 43 4.02 5.90 -13.02
N PHE A 44 3.94 4.58 -12.98
CA PHE A 44 5.05 3.68 -13.30
C PHE A 44 4.53 2.56 -14.20
N ARG A 45 5.22 2.32 -15.33
CA ARG A 45 4.80 1.33 -16.34
C ARG A 45 3.30 1.43 -16.68
N ASN A 46 2.84 2.66 -16.87
CA ASN A 46 1.46 3.00 -17.17
C ASN A 46 0.41 2.74 -16.06
N SER A 47 0.82 2.37 -14.85
CA SER A 47 -0.07 2.20 -13.69
C SER A 47 0.14 3.28 -12.63
N LEU A 48 -0.93 3.70 -11.97
CA LEU A 48 -0.86 4.58 -10.80
C LEU A 48 -0.42 3.78 -9.58
N GLN A 49 0.55 4.30 -8.85
CA GLN A 49 1.03 3.67 -7.63
C GLN A 49 1.46 4.71 -6.59
N PHE A 50 1.29 4.37 -5.31
CA PHE A 50 1.99 5.06 -4.24
C PHE A 50 3.42 4.57 -4.16
N ASN A 51 4.36 5.51 -4.10
CA ASN A 51 5.76 5.24 -3.84
C ASN A 51 6.10 5.65 -2.42
N ASN A 52 6.40 4.67 -1.58
CA ASN A 52 6.75 4.82 -0.16
C ASN A 52 5.76 5.70 0.63
N PRO A 53 4.44 5.40 0.58
CA PRO A 53 3.46 6.19 1.31
C PRO A 53 3.58 6.00 2.83
N ILE A 54 3.07 6.97 3.58
CA ILE A 54 2.74 6.80 5.00
C ILE A 54 1.46 6.00 5.09
N MET A 55 1.37 5.12 6.08
CA MET A 55 0.23 4.25 6.27
C MET A 55 -0.19 4.16 7.74
N LYS A 56 -1.50 4.05 7.96
CA LYS A 56 -2.10 3.78 9.26
C LYS A 56 -3.17 2.68 9.17
N PHE A 57 -3.21 1.78 10.15
CA PHE A 57 -4.32 0.83 10.31
C PHE A 57 -5.55 1.54 10.88
N LEU A 58 -6.70 1.31 10.25
CA LEU A 58 -8.02 1.76 10.73
C LEU A 58 -8.76 0.64 11.43
N GLN A 59 -8.62 -0.59 10.93
CA GLN A 59 -9.21 -1.79 11.52
C GLN A 59 -8.31 -2.99 11.21
N ILE A 60 -7.99 -3.74 12.27
CA ILE A 60 -7.26 -5.00 12.19
C ILE A 60 -8.27 -6.13 12.43
N ILE A 61 -8.13 -7.20 11.67
CA ILE A 61 -8.89 -8.47 11.78
C ILE A 61 -8.09 -9.51 12.55
#